data_AF-A0A2V8WI80-F1
#
_entry.id   AF-A0A2V8WI80-F1
#
_cell.length_a   1.000
_cell.length_b   1.000
_cell.length_c   1.000
_cell.angle_alpha   90.00
_cell.angle_beta   90.00
_cell.angle_gamma   90.00
#
_symmetry.space_group_name_H-M   'P 1'
#
loop_
_entity.id
_entity.type
_entity.pdbx_description
1 polymer ?
#
loop_
_entity_poly.entity_id
_entity_poly.type
_entity_poly.pdbx_seq_one_letter_code
_entity_poly.pdbx_strand_id
1 'polypeptide(L)'
;MERLVGTNILAKVPAFKNGAMITLKLLAVEAGGIWVESQDFMEEMLAETPHTMTPRTFLLFLPFAQILAIYAIVDSPWISKRVAE
;
A
#
# COMPACT_ATOMS: atom_id res chain seq x y z
N MET A 1 12.56 5.98 8.46
CA MET A 1 11.31 5.42 7.88
C MET A 1 10.09 6.26 8.23
N GLU A 2 10.04 6.89 9.41
CA GLU A 2 8.97 7.82 9.82
C GLU A 2 8.62 8.89 8.77
N ARG A 3 9.60 9.35 7.99
CA ARG A 3 9.41 10.32 6.90
C ARG A 3 8.39 9.90 5.82
N LEU A 4 8.13 8.60 5.69
CA LEU A 4 7.16 8.06 4.71
C LEU A 4 5.76 7.86 5.32
N VAL A 5 5.60 8.00 6.63
CA VAL A 5 4.28 7.94 7.26
C VAL A 5 3.41 9.08 6.74
N GLY A 6 2.16 8.77 6.42
CA GLY A 6 1.21 9.66 5.76
C GLY A 6 1.30 9.66 4.24
N THR A 7 2.28 8.98 3.63
CA THR A 7 2.47 8.94 2.17
C THR A 7 1.90 7.67 1.55
N ASN A 8 1.65 7.73 0.24
CA ASN A 8 1.29 6.55 -0.54
C ASN A 8 2.55 5.76 -0.89
N ILE A 9 2.50 4.46 -0.63
CA ILE A 9 3.49 3.46 -0.99
C ILE A 9 2.86 2.45 -1.96
N LEU A 10 3.71 1.79 -2.73
CA LEU A 10 3.32 0.60 -3.47
C LEU A 10 3.79 -0.63 -2.70
N ALA A 11 2.94 -1.63 -2.56
CA ALA A 11 3.33 -2.90 -1.95
C ALA A 11 2.95 -4.08 -2.85
N LYS A 12 3.75 -5.13 -2.77
CA LYS A 12 3.40 -6.44 -3.35
C LYS A 12 3.08 -7.39 -2.22
N VAL A 13 1.80 -7.66 -2.01
CA VAL A 13 1.30 -8.56 -0.97
C VAL A 13 0.60 -9.73 -1.67
N PRO A 14 1.13 -10.96 -1.62
CA PRO A 14 0.60 -12.08 -2.40
C PRO A 14 -0.89 -12.35 -2.18
N ALA A 15 -1.37 -12.13 -0.95
CA ALA A 15 -2.77 -12.33 -0.58
C ALA A 15 -3.73 -11.29 -1.19
N PHE A 16 -3.22 -10.18 -1.73
CA PHE A 16 -4.03 -9.05 -2.18
C PHE A 16 -3.99 -8.98 -3.71
N LYS A 17 -5.14 -8.72 -4.35
CA LYS A 17 -5.28 -8.60 -5.82
C LYS A 17 -4.47 -9.65 -6.61
N ASN A 18 -4.48 -10.91 -6.18
CA ASN A 18 -3.71 -12.01 -6.79
C ASN A 18 -2.20 -11.72 -6.91
N GLY A 19 -1.62 -11.04 -5.93
CA GLY A 19 -0.20 -10.66 -5.90
C GLY A 19 0.17 -9.50 -6.83
N ALA A 20 -0.82 -8.75 -7.35
CA ALA A 20 -0.59 -7.50 -8.03
C ALA A 20 0.02 -6.45 -7.08
N MET A 21 0.61 -5.41 -7.67
CA MET A 21 1.11 -4.28 -6.91
C MET A 21 -0.06 -3.37 -6.54
N ILE A 22 -0.15 -3.00 -5.27
CA ILE A 22 -1.25 -2.22 -4.72
C ILE A 22 -0.73 -0.91 -4.12
N THR A 23 -1.52 0.15 -4.26
CA THR A 23 -1.26 1.43 -3.61
C THR A 23 -1.87 1.42 -2.22
N LEU A 24 -1.06 1.75 -1.22
CA LEU A 24 -1.44 1.79 0.19
C LEU A 24 -0.99 3.13 0.78
N LYS A 25 -1.78 3.70 1.67
CA LYS A 25 -1.33 4.83 2.49
C LYS A 25 -0.68 4.29 3.76
N LEU A 26 0.59 4.61 3.99
CA LEU A 26 1.32 4.18 5.18
C LEU A 26 0.91 5.04 6.38
N LEU A 27 0.44 4.43 7.46
CA LEU A 27 -0.03 5.14 8.65
C LEU A 27 0.89 4.96 9.86
N ALA A 28 1.51 3.80 10.01
CA ALA A 28 2.52 3.56 11.03
C ALA A 28 3.43 2.38 10.64
N VAL A 29 4.60 2.34 11.26
CA VAL A 29 5.56 1.23 11.15
C VAL A 29 5.82 0.70 12.55
N GLU A 30 5.68 -0.60 12.72
CA GLU A 30 5.96 -1.31 13.96
C GLU A 30 7.03 -2.40 13.72
N ALA A 31 7.53 -3.01 14.79
CA ALA A 31 8.58 -4.03 14.69
C ALA A 31 8.19 -5.22 13.79
N GLY A 32 6.90 -5.59 13.75
CA GLY A 32 6.40 -6.75 13.02
C GLY A 32 5.77 -6.45 11.66
N GLY A 33 5.53 -5.19 11.32
CA GLY A 33 4.77 -4.84 10.14
C GLY A 33 4.41 -3.36 10.03
N ILE A 34 3.41 -3.08 9.21
CA ILE A 34 2.95 -1.72 8.92
C ILE A 34 1.43 -1.63 9.07
N TRP A 35 0.98 -0.48 9.55
CA TRP A 35 -0.43 -0.10 9.47
C TRP A 35 -0.65 0.71 8.21
N VAL A 36 -1.67 0.33 7.45
CA VAL A 36 -1.99 0.96 6.17
C VAL A 36 -3.49 1.19 6.01
N GLU A 37 -3.81 2.11 5.12
CA GLU A 37 -5.14 2.31 4.58
C GLU A 37 -5.13 1.99 3.08
N SER A 38 -6.21 1.37 2.58
CA SER A 38 -6.39 1.08 1.16
C SER A 38 -7.86 1.15 0.78
N GLN A 39 -8.22 2.15 -0.02
CA GLN A 39 -9.58 2.31 -0.52
C GLN A 39 -9.95 1.15 -1.45
N ASP A 40 -9.08 0.78 -2.39
CA ASP A 40 -9.28 -0.35 -3.29
C ASP A 40 -9.59 -1.66 -2.54
N PHE A 41 -8.83 -1.96 -1.49
CA PHE A 41 -9.08 -3.16 -0.68
C PHE A 41 -10.43 -3.10 0.02
N MET A 42 -10.82 -1.92 0.52
CA MET A 42 -12.15 -1.74 1.12
C MET A 42 -13.27 -1.97 0.12
N GLU A 43 -13.16 -1.36 -1.06
CA GLU A 43 -14.17 -1.47 -2.12
C GLU A 43 -14.33 -2.93 -2.56
N GLU A 44 -13.22 -3.66 -2.74
CA GLU A 44 -13.23 -5.09 -3.06
C GLU A 44 -13.87 -5.93 -1.94
N MET A 45 -13.53 -5.68 -0.68
CA MET A 45 -14.07 -6.44 0.46
C MET A 45 -15.56 -6.15 0.71
N LEU A 46 -16.00 -4.92 0.48
CA LEU A 46 -17.39 -4.50 0.69
C LEU A 46 -18.28 -4.74 -0.53
N ALA A 47 -17.73 -5.04 -1.71
CA ALA A 47 -18.48 -5.29 -2.93
C ALA A 47 -19.52 -6.42 -2.78
N GLU A 48 -19.26 -7.39 -1.91
CA GLU A 48 -20.16 -8.52 -1.63
C GLU A 48 -21.11 -8.25 -0.44
N THR A 49 -21.01 -7.09 0.20
CA THR A 49 -21.83 -6.72 1.35
C THR A 49 -22.93 -5.72 0.96
N PRO A 50 -24.11 -5.77 1.60
CA PRO A 50 -25.18 -4.80 1.33
C PRO A 50 -24.86 -3.38 1.84
N HIS A 51 -23.71 -3.19 2.51
CA HIS A 51 -23.29 -1.91 3.06
C HIS A 51 -22.52 -1.11 2.00
N THR A 52 -23.24 -0.20 1.35
CA THR A 52 -22.70 0.57 0.21
C THR A 52 -21.77 1.71 0.65
N MET A 53 -21.89 2.23 1.88
CA MET A 53 -20.98 3.27 2.39
C MET A 53 -20.83 3.19 3.91
N THR A 54 -19.61 3.03 4.38
CA THR A 54 -19.23 3.37 5.76
C THR A 54 -18.41 4.66 5.75
N PRO A 55 -18.71 5.66 6.59
CA PRO A 55 -17.95 6.92 6.67
C PRO A 55 -16.53 6.75 7.25
N ARG A 56 -16.07 5.50 7.40
CA ARG A 56 -14.79 5.13 8.01
C ARG A 56 -14.06 4.16 7.10
N THR A 57 -12.75 4.39 7.01
CA THR A 57 -11.81 3.54 6.31
C THR A 57 -11.35 2.38 7.20
N PHE A 58 -10.98 1.25 6.63
CA PHE A 58 -10.40 0.12 7.36
C PHE A 58 -8.90 0.38 7.56
N LEU A 59 -8.47 0.22 8.80
CA LEU A 59 -7.06 0.20 9.17
C LEU A 59 -6.57 -1.25 9.07
N LEU A 60 -5.63 -1.52 8.18
CA LEU A 60 -5.09 -2.87 7.95
C LEU A 60 -3.70 -2.98 8.56
N PHE A 61 -3.47 -4.04 9.33
CA PHE A 61 -2.11 -4.43 9.72
C PHE A 61 -1.56 -5.43 8.72
N LEU A 62 -0.41 -5.12 8.14
CA LEU A 62 0.31 -6.01 7.23
C LEU A 62 1.62 -6.46 7.88
N PRO A 63 1.74 -7.75 8.27
CA PRO A 63 2.99 -8.29 8.78
C PRO A 63 4.06 -8.29 7.69
N PHE A 64 5.30 -7.95 8.03
CA PHE A 64 6.41 -7.96 7.05
C PHE A 64 6.61 -9.32 6.38
N ALA A 65 6.37 -10.40 7.12
CA ALA A 65 6.46 -11.77 6.60
C ALA A 65 5.49 -12.07 5.44
N GLN A 66 4.45 -11.25 5.25
CA GLN A 66 3.46 -11.40 4.18
C GLN A 66 3.67 -10.40 3.03
N ILE A 67 4.65 -9.50 3.12
CA ILE A 67 4.92 -8.48 2.12
C ILE A 67 6.17 -8.89 1.33
N LEU A 68 6.03 -9.06 0.01
CA LEU A 68 7.18 -9.40 -0.85
C LEU A 68 8.07 -8.18 -1.13
N ALA A 69 7.46 -7.01 -1.28
CA ALA A 69 8.19 -5.78 -1.57
C ALA A 69 7.36 -4.55 -1.17
N ILE A 70 8.06 -3.49 -0.78
CA ILE A 70 7.52 -2.15 -0.55
C ILE A 70 8.35 -1.17 -1.37
N TYR A 71 7.68 -0.31 -2.14
CA TYR A 71 8.29 0.77 -2.89
C TYR A 71 7.70 2.09 -2.43
N ALA A 72 8.56 3.09 -2.24
CA ALA A 72 8.15 4.47 -2.04
C ALA A 72 8.62 5.27 -3.26
N ILE A 73 7.73 6.11 -3.78
CA ILE A 73 8.12 7.12 -4.76
C ILE A 73 8.77 8.25 -3.96
N VAL A 74 10.05 8.48 -4.19
CA VAL A 74 10.81 9.55 -3.52
C VAL A 74 11.42 10.45 -4.58
N ASP A 75 11.40 11.76 -4.33
CA ASP A 75 12.11 12.73 -5.16
C ASP A 75 13.61 12.53 -4.96
N SER A 76 14.22 11.74 -5.84
CA SER A 76 15.65 11.47 -5.88
C SER A 76 16.15 11.74 -7.29
N PRO A 77 17.31 12.40 -7.47
CA PRO A 77 17.89 12.59 -8.79
C PRO A 77 18.17 11.22 -9.42
N TRP A 78 17.33 10.83 -10.36
CA TRP A 78 17.50 9.61 -11.13
C TRP A 78 18.25 9.92 -12.42
N ILE A 79 19.46 9.37 -12.57
CA ILE A 79 20.15 9.38 -13.85
C ILE A 79 19.54 8.28 -14.72
N SER A 80 18.56 8.65 -15.54
CA SER A 80 18.11 7.78 -16.62
C SER A 80 19.10 7.89 -17.78
N LYS A 81 19.89 6.84 -18.03
CA LYS A 81 20.40 6.61 -19.40
C LYS A 81 19.26 6.11 -20.28
N ARG A 82 18.31 6.98 -20.57
CA ARG A 82 17.40 6.89 -21.72
C ARG A 82 17.38 8.25 -22.39
N VAL A 83 18.52 8.56 -22.99
CA VAL A 83 18.62 9.55 -24.08
C VAL A 83 18.85 8.73 -25.34
N ALA A 84 17.95 8.94 -26.31
CA ALA A 84 18.00 8.53 -27.71
C ALA A 84 17.92 7.02 -28.01
N GLU A 85 16.75 6.58 -28.46
CA GLU A 85 16.51 6.17 -29.85
C GLU A 85 15.10 6.61 -30.27
#